data_AF-A0A6P1KDR5-F1
#
_entry.id   AF-A0A6P1KDR5-F1
#
_cell.length_a   1.000
_cell.length_b   1.000
_cell.length_c   1.000
_cell.angle_alpha   90.00
_cell.angle_beta   90.00
_cell.angle_gamma   90.00
#
_symmetry.space_group_name_H-M   'P 1'
#
loop_
_entity.id
_entity.type
_entity.pdbx_description
1 polymer ?
#
loop_
_entity_poly.entity_id
_entity_poly.type
_entity_poly.pdbx_seq_one_letter_code
_entity_poly.pdbx_strand_id
1 'polypeptide(L)'
;MQHPAVIELQILCQDESKPITQLLRQALVIATKLDIEDFVDWCNNELKGYIGYKKKGNIPPYRVFFGELYASELGTNKLLPVIFSEDILDSLKLKILPESVTEIEDWLTRDDKSYVTLNLDKDLEKMCLDLFRKTMIQDYASLGFGNSVLHQRLLPQYHPVLIVSKSALMNIFSNVRQVILEWALMLEKQGILGENLIFTKQEKEVATDNPNIHIGNFQGILGDVTNSQIQQNNTLTVQQNDFESLKQFLKSKSVSDEDIQQLQTAITLDPQPTTANSFGEKVSAWFGNMMTKAVSNAWQIELAIASNLLTDALNNFYGLV
;
A
#
# COMPACT_ATOMS: atom_id res chain seq x y z
N MET A 1 -31.07 -1.06 -27.28
CA MET A 1 -29.79 -0.81 -27.97
C MET A 1 -28.71 -1.41 -27.09
N GLN A 2 -27.78 -2.17 -27.65
CA GLN A 2 -26.61 -2.64 -26.88
C GLN A 2 -25.72 -1.43 -26.60
N HIS A 3 -25.35 -1.23 -25.34
CA HIS A 3 -24.37 -0.23 -24.98
C HIS A 3 -22.97 -0.69 -25.41
N PRO A 4 -22.04 0.23 -25.74
CA PRO A 4 -20.63 -0.11 -25.91
C PRO A 4 -20.08 -0.79 -24.65
N ALA A 5 -19.06 -1.63 -24.82
CA ALA A 5 -18.52 -2.49 -23.76
C ALA A 5 -18.06 -1.70 -22.53
N VAL A 6 -17.43 -0.54 -22.74
CA VAL A 6 -16.97 0.33 -21.65
C VAL A 6 -18.14 0.97 -20.91
N ILE A 7 -19.20 1.38 -21.62
CA ILE A 7 -20.41 1.95 -21.01
C ILE A 7 -21.17 0.88 -20.22
N GLU A 8 -21.25 -0.34 -20.74
CA GLU A 8 -21.82 -1.48 -20.02
C GLU A 8 -21.06 -1.76 -18.71
N LEU A 9 -19.72 -1.69 -18.75
CA LEU A 9 -18.90 -1.84 -17.54
C LEU A 9 -19.20 -0.76 -16.50
N GLN A 10 -19.38 0.50 -16.91
CA GLN A 10 -19.76 1.59 -15.99
C GLN A 10 -21.14 1.35 -15.36
N ILE A 11 -22.13 0.93 -16.15
CA ILE A 11 -23.48 0.59 -15.66
C ILE A 11 -23.40 -0.54 -14.62
N LEU A 12 -22.60 -1.57 -14.88
CA LEU A 12 -22.39 -2.67 -13.93
C LEU A 12 -21.70 -2.22 -12.65
N CYS A 13 -20.80 -1.24 -12.73
CA CYS A 13 -20.15 -0.67 -11.55
C CYS A 13 -21.14 0.11 -10.67
N GLN A 14 -22.15 0.76 -11.26
CA GLN A 14 -23.17 1.49 -10.50
C GLN A 14 -24.19 0.58 -9.80
N ASP A 15 -24.32 -0.68 -10.24
CA ASP A 15 -25.22 -1.65 -9.62
C ASP A 15 -24.52 -2.40 -8.47
N GLU A 16 -24.79 -1.96 -7.23
CA GLU A 16 -24.26 -2.58 -6.01
C GLU A 16 -24.70 -4.04 -5.81
N SER A 17 -25.78 -4.49 -6.48
CA SER A 17 -26.24 -5.88 -6.39
C SER A 17 -25.35 -6.85 -7.16
N LYS A 18 -24.51 -6.36 -8.07
CA LYS A 18 -23.64 -7.19 -8.89
C LYS A 18 -22.39 -7.62 -8.11
N PRO A 19 -22.01 -8.91 -8.17
CA PRO A 19 -20.83 -9.41 -7.48
C PRO A 19 -19.57 -8.82 -8.12
N ILE A 20 -18.60 -8.45 -7.30
CA ILE A 20 -17.33 -7.86 -7.76
C ILE A 20 -16.57 -8.79 -8.71
N THR A 21 -16.70 -10.09 -8.54
CA THR A 21 -16.11 -11.09 -9.45
C THR A 21 -16.63 -10.96 -10.88
N GLN A 22 -17.87 -10.54 -11.09
CA GLN A 22 -18.42 -10.27 -12.42
C GLN A 22 -17.76 -9.03 -13.05
N LEU A 23 -17.65 -7.94 -12.27
CA LEU A 23 -17.03 -6.69 -12.73
C LEU A 23 -15.57 -6.91 -13.10
N LEU A 24 -14.80 -7.58 -12.24
CA LEU A 24 -13.40 -7.92 -12.48
C LEU A 24 -13.21 -8.76 -13.75
N ARG A 25 -14.08 -9.75 -14.00
CA ARG A 25 -13.99 -10.57 -15.23
C ARG A 25 -14.27 -9.76 -16.48
N GLN A 26 -15.22 -8.84 -16.43
CA GLN A 26 -15.53 -7.98 -17.58
C GLN A 26 -14.40 -6.98 -17.84
N ALA A 27 -13.86 -6.38 -16.78
CA ALA A 27 -12.71 -5.49 -16.86
C ALA A 27 -11.46 -6.22 -17.39
N LEU A 28 -11.21 -7.45 -16.92
CA LEU A 28 -10.14 -8.33 -17.43
C LEU A 28 -10.26 -8.59 -18.94
N VAL A 29 -11.47 -8.91 -19.42
CA VAL A 29 -11.71 -9.12 -20.86
C VAL A 29 -11.43 -7.86 -21.67
N ILE A 30 -11.89 -6.70 -21.20
CA ILE A 30 -11.64 -5.42 -21.87
C ILE A 30 -10.14 -5.11 -21.89
N ALA A 31 -9.46 -5.20 -20.74
CA ALA A 31 -8.03 -4.94 -20.62
C ALA A 31 -7.19 -5.87 -21.50
N THR A 32 -7.55 -7.16 -21.58
CA THR A 32 -6.88 -8.13 -22.44
C THR A 32 -7.05 -7.77 -23.92
N LYS A 33 -8.24 -7.30 -24.32
CA LYS A 33 -8.50 -6.91 -25.71
C LYS A 33 -7.84 -5.60 -26.10
N LEU A 34 -7.57 -4.72 -25.13
CA LEU A 34 -6.85 -3.46 -25.30
C LEU A 34 -5.33 -3.61 -25.10
N ASP A 35 -4.83 -4.81 -24.80
CA ASP A 35 -3.41 -5.10 -24.57
C ASP A 35 -2.80 -4.27 -23.40
N ILE A 36 -3.59 -4.03 -22.35
CA ILE A 36 -3.17 -3.31 -21.12
C ILE A 36 -2.75 -4.33 -20.05
N GLU A 37 -1.48 -4.76 -20.08
CA GLU A 37 -0.96 -5.88 -19.27
C GLU A 37 -1.02 -5.65 -17.76
N ASP A 38 -0.71 -4.45 -17.29
CA ASP A 38 -0.70 -4.12 -15.86
C ASP A 38 -2.10 -4.18 -15.22
N PHE A 39 -3.13 -3.78 -15.98
CA PHE A 39 -4.52 -3.91 -15.53
C PHE A 39 -5.01 -5.36 -15.58
N VAL A 40 -4.54 -6.16 -16.56
CA VAL A 40 -4.76 -7.61 -16.61
C VAL A 40 -4.17 -8.29 -15.37
N ASP A 41 -2.94 -7.94 -15.01
CA ASP A 41 -2.25 -8.46 -13.83
C ASP A 41 -2.99 -8.06 -12.54
N TRP A 42 -3.42 -6.80 -12.43
CA TRP A 42 -4.21 -6.34 -11.29
C TRP A 42 -5.53 -7.11 -11.15
N CYS A 43 -6.31 -7.26 -12.22
CA CYS A 43 -7.54 -8.05 -12.22
C CYS A 43 -7.29 -9.51 -11.78
N ASN A 44 -6.21 -10.12 -12.28
CA ASN A 44 -5.83 -11.47 -11.90
C ASN A 44 -5.46 -11.58 -10.43
N ASN A 45 -4.72 -10.61 -9.88
CA ASN A 45 -4.35 -10.58 -8.46
C ASN A 45 -5.59 -10.41 -7.58
N GLU A 46 -6.55 -9.57 -7.95
CA GLU A 46 -7.82 -9.42 -7.23
C GLU A 46 -8.63 -10.73 -7.24
N LEU A 47 -8.70 -11.41 -8.39
CA LEU A 47 -9.46 -12.66 -8.56
C LEU A 47 -8.80 -13.90 -7.95
N LYS A 48 -7.47 -13.97 -7.92
CA LYS A 48 -6.71 -15.18 -7.53
C LYS A 48 -5.91 -14.99 -6.23
N GLY A 49 -5.84 -13.77 -5.72
CA GLY A 49 -5.00 -13.38 -4.60
C GLY A 49 -3.59 -12.93 -5.04
N TYR A 50 -2.96 -12.14 -4.17
CA TYR A 50 -1.65 -11.53 -4.35
C TYR A 50 -0.52 -12.49 -3.94
N ILE A 51 -0.25 -13.49 -4.78
CA ILE A 51 0.79 -14.49 -4.53
C ILE A 51 2.17 -13.82 -4.60
N GLY A 52 2.98 -13.98 -3.54
CA GLY A 52 4.36 -13.48 -3.51
C GLY A 52 4.50 -11.97 -3.29
N TYR A 53 3.44 -11.29 -2.80
CA TYR A 53 3.46 -9.86 -2.46
C TYR A 53 4.65 -9.46 -1.58
N LYS A 54 5.08 -10.35 -0.66
CA LYS A 54 6.25 -10.15 0.22
C LYS A 54 7.58 -9.94 -0.53
N LYS A 55 7.68 -10.37 -1.80
CA LYS A 55 8.88 -10.20 -2.64
C LYS A 55 8.77 -9.04 -3.62
N LYS A 56 7.56 -8.76 -4.13
CA LYS A 56 7.32 -7.80 -5.21
C LYS A 56 6.77 -6.45 -4.72
N GLY A 57 6.28 -6.36 -3.48
CA GLY A 57 5.71 -5.12 -2.91
C GLY A 57 4.43 -4.61 -3.58
N ASN A 58 3.92 -5.30 -4.60
CA ASN A 58 2.80 -4.84 -5.40
C ASN A 58 1.46 -5.29 -4.80
N ILE A 59 1.06 -4.64 -3.71
CA ILE A 59 -0.24 -4.85 -3.06
C ILE A 59 -0.94 -3.48 -2.88
N PRO A 60 -2.21 -3.35 -3.30
CA PRO A 60 -2.92 -2.08 -3.17
C PRO A 60 -3.05 -1.63 -1.71
N PRO A 61 -3.02 -0.32 -1.41
CA PRO A 61 -3.14 0.20 -0.05
C PRO A 61 -4.42 -0.24 0.67
N TYR A 62 -5.53 -0.37 -0.07
CA TYR A 62 -6.81 -0.86 0.48
C TYR A 62 -6.79 -2.34 0.89
N ARG A 63 -5.69 -3.07 0.68
CA ARG A 63 -5.46 -4.43 1.20
C ARG A 63 -4.73 -4.44 2.56
N VAL A 64 -4.42 -3.26 3.11
CA VAL A 64 -3.77 -3.09 4.41
C VAL A 64 -4.78 -2.64 5.45
N PHE A 65 -4.84 -3.34 6.58
CA PHE A 65 -5.82 -3.14 7.63
C PHE A 65 -5.17 -3.00 8.99
N PHE A 66 -5.87 -2.28 9.87
CA PHE A 66 -5.60 -2.29 11.30
C PHE A 66 -6.67 -3.16 11.98
N GLY A 67 -6.21 -4.19 12.68
CA GLY A 67 -7.04 -5.05 13.51
C GLY A 67 -6.77 -4.83 15.00
N GLU A 68 -7.68 -5.30 15.83
CA GLU A 68 -7.49 -5.33 17.28
C GLU A 68 -6.94 -6.69 17.71
N LEU A 69 -5.92 -6.69 18.56
CA LEU A 69 -5.27 -7.91 19.02
C LEU A 69 -6.04 -8.54 20.19
N TYR A 70 -6.38 -9.81 20.02
CA TYR A 70 -7.05 -10.62 21.04
C TYR A 70 -6.30 -11.93 21.26
N ALA A 71 -6.43 -12.49 22.47
CA ALA A 71 -6.08 -13.85 22.78
C ALA A 71 -7.34 -14.72 22.63
N SER A 72 -7.30 -15.67 21.71
CA SER A 72 -8.37 -16.65 21.52
C SER A 72 -8.04 -17.93 22.29
N GLU A 73 -8.93 -18.34 23.19
CA GLU A 73 -8.80 -19.58 23.96
C GLU A 73 -9.05 -20.81 23.09
N LEU A 74 -8.09 -21.75 23.05
CA LEU A 74 -8.28 -23.02 22.36
C LEU A 74 -9.44 -23.82 22.97
N GLY A 75 -10.37 -24.25 22.12
CA GLY A 75 -11.51 -25.10 22.48
C GLY A 75 -12.81 -24.34 22.68
N THR A 76 -12.78 -23.12 23.19
CA THR A 76 -13.97 -22.29 23.40
C THR A 76 -14.08 -21.13 22.39
N ASN A 77 -12.97 -20.75 21.74
CA ASN A 77 -12.83 -19.54 20.91
C ASN A 77 -13.26 -18.27 21.65
N LYS A 78 -13.15 -18.26 22.99
CA LYS A 78 -13.41 -17.07 23.79
C LYS A 78 -12.30 -16.06 23.53
N LEU A 79 -12.71 -14.84 23.18
CA LEU A 79 -11.82 -13.73 22.88
C LEU A 79 -11.54 -12.92 24.14
N LEU A 80 -10.26 -12.77 24.46
CA LEU A 80 -9.79 -11.96 25.58
C LEU A 80 -8.97 -10.78 25.05
N PRO A 81 -9.30 -9.53 25.44
CA PRO A 81 -8.56 -8.36 24.99
C PRO A 81 -7.13 -8.42 25.53
N VAL A 82 -6.18 -8.03 24.68
CA VAL A 82 -4.76 -8.00 25.04
C VAL A 82 -4.34 -6.55 25.26
N ILE A 83 -3.74 -6.26 26.41
CA ILE A 83 -3.21 -4.94 26.75
C ILE A 83 -1.69 -5.03 26.78
N PHE A 84 -1.02 -4.27 25.92
CA PHE A 84 0.44 -4.17 25.86
C PHE A 84 0.88 -2.70 25.99
N SER A 85 2.17 -2.49 26.26
CA SER A 85 2.80 -1.16 26.16
C SER A 85 2.79 -0.66 24.70
N GLU A 86 2.54 0.63 24.50
CA GLU A 86 2.24 1.26 23.20
C GLU A 86 3.28 0.95 22.09
N ASP A 87 4.58 0.86 22.43
CA ASP A 87 5.68 0.71 21.45
C ASP A 87 5.64 -0.54 20.57
N ILE A 88 4.96 -1.62 20.98
CA ILE A 88 4.93 -2.91 20.25
C ILE A 88 3.64 -3.05 19.40
N LEU A 89 2.60 -2.31 19.78
CA LEU A 89 1.22 -2.53 19.33
C LEU A 89 1.01 -2.22 17.85
N ASP A 90 1.66 -1.18 17.31
CA ASP A 90 1.32 -0.71 15.96
C ASP A 90 1.76 -1.70 14.88
N SER A 91 2.91 -2.35 15.06
CA SER A 91 3.36 -3.42 14.16
C SER A 91 2.50 -4.68 14.22
N LEU A 92 1.89 -4.96 15.39
CA LEU A 92 1.05 -6.14 15.60
C LEU A 92 -0.38 -5.96 15.07
N LYS A 93 -0.86 -4.71 15.00
CA LYS A 93 -2.21 -4.37 14.50
C LYS A 93 -2.30 -4.38 12.98
N LEU A 94 -1.19 -4.19 12.28
CA LEU A 94 -1.18 -4.13 10.82
C LEU A 94 -1.32 -5.53 10.21
N LYS A 95 -2.30 -5.71 9.33
CA LYS A 95 -2.52 -6.93 8.57
C LYS A 95 -2.65 -6.62 7.09
N ILE A 96 -1.91 -7.38 6.28
CA ILE A 96 -2.04 -7.37 4.83
C ILE A 96 -2.91 -8.57 4.42
N LEU A 97 -3.89 -8.34 3.54
CA LEU A 97 -4.82 -9.34 3.03
C LEU A 97 -4.55 -9.68 1.56
N PRO A 98 -3.69 -10.68 1.28
CA PRO A 98 -3.40 -11.12 -0.07
C PRO A 98 -4.49 -12.03 -0.68
N GLU A 99 -5.51 -12.42 0.07
CA GLU A 99 -6.51 -13.39 -0.36
C GLU A 99 -7.36 -12.87 -1.53
N SER A 100 -7.90 -13.79 -2.33
CA SER A 100 -8.79 -13.44 -3.43
C SER A 100 -10.06 -12.75 -2.92
N VAL A 101 -10.68 -11.89 -3.74
CA VAL A 101 -11.94 -11.24 -3.36
C VAL A 101 -13.03 -12.25 -2.98
N THR A 102 -13.05 -13.42 -3.62
CA THR A 102 -14.00 -14.50 -3.33
C THR A 102 -13.79 -15.08 -1.93
N GLU A 103 -12.54 -15.31 -1.52
CA GLU A 103 -12.24 -15.82 -0.18
C GLU A 103 -12.65 -14.82 0.91
N ILE A 104 -12.44 -13.53 0.66
CA ILE A 104 -12.85 -12.47 1.59
C ILE A 104 -14.38 -12.38 1.66
N GLU A 105 -15.08 -12.55 0.53
CA GLU A 105 -16.54 -12.57 0.46
C GLU A 105 -17.11 -13.76 1.25
N ASP A 106 -16.47 -14.93 1.14
CA ASP A 106 -16.80 -16.09 1.96
C ASP A 106 -16.64 -15.79 3.46
N TRP A 107 -15.59 -15.06 3.87
CA TRP A 107 -15.40 -14.71 5.28
C TRP A 107 -16.52 -13.79 5.81
N LEU A 108 -17.02 -12.89 4.98
CA LEU A 108 -18.10 -11.99 5.34
C LEU A 108 -19.43 -12.73 5.60
N THR A 109 -19.66 -13.83 4.89
CA THR A 109 -20.93 -14.58 4.89
C THR A 109 -20.94 -15.81 5.81
N ARG A 110 -19.78 -16.22 6.36
CA ARG A 110 -19.64 -17.42 7.22
C ARG A 110 -20.47 -17.42 8.50
N ASP A 111 -20.67 -16.26 9.10
CA ASP A 111 -21.42 -16.09 10.35
C ASP A 111 -22.10 -14.72 10.42
N ASP A 112 -22.94 -14.50 11.44
CA ASP A 112 -23.65 -13.22 11.65
C ASP A 112 -22.85 -12.23 12.52
N LYS A 113 -21.57 -12.51 12.79
CA LYS A 113 -20.75 -11.59 13.61
C LYS A 113 -20.45 -10.33 12.82
N SER A 114 -20.24 -9.21 13.52
CA SER A 114 -19.82 -7.94 12.92
C SER A 114 -18.33 -7.89 12.55
N TYR A 115 -17.57 -8.95 12.84
CA TYR A 115 -16.13 -9.01 12.68
C TYR A 115 -15.68 -10.36 12.11
N VAL A 116 -14.44 -10.39 11.61
CA VAL A 116 -13.72 -11.58 11.17
C VAL A 116 -12.47 -11.74 12.04
N THR A 117 -12.16 -12.98 12.41
CA THR A 117 -10.95 -13.34 13.14
C THR A 117 -9.88 -13.78 12.14
N LEU A 118 -8.74 -13.10 12.17
CA LEU A 118 -7.59 -13.35 11.30
C LEU A 118 -6.38 -13.81 12.11
N ASN A 119 -5.59 -14.70 11.53
CA ASN A 119 -4.33 -15.13 12.13
C ASN A 119 -3.23 -14.08 11.91
N LEU A 120 -2.35 -13.95 12.90
CA LEU A 120 -1.15 -13.14 12.75
C LEU A 120 -0.18 -13.80 11.77
N ASP A 121 0.74 -13.00 11.24
CA ASP A 121 1.89 -13.53 10.54
C ASP A 121 2.78 -14.33 11.50
N LYS A 122 3.36 -15.44 11.05
CA LYS A 122 4.05 -16.42 11.92
C LYS A 122 5.09 -15.80 12.87
N ASP A 123 5.83 -14.80 12.40
CA ASP A 123 6.84 -14.12 13.21
C ASP A 123 6.21 -13.27 14.32
N LEU A 124 5.11 -12.57 14.01
CA LEU A 124 4.33 -11.78 14.97
C LEU A 124 3.55 -12.68 15.94
N GLU A 125 3.00 -13.79 15.44
CA GLU A 125 2.34 -14.82 16.25
C GLU A 125 3.31 -15.36 17.31
N LYS A 126 4.52 -15.76 16.89
CA LYS A 126 5.54 -16.24 17.82
C LYS A 126 5.93 -15.19 18.84
N MET A 127 6.11 -13.94 18.41
CA MET A 127 6.39 -12.82 19.31
C MET A 127 5.29 -12.63 20.35
N CYS A 128 4.02 -12.62 19.93
CA CYS A 128 2.86 -12.52 20.81
C CYS A 128 2.78 -13.68 21.81
N LEU A 129 3.03 -14.91 21.35
CA LEU A 129 3.06 -16.09 22.22
C LEU A 129 4.17 -16.00 23.28
N ASP A 130 5.35 -15.51 22.91
CA ASP A 130 6.45 -15.31 23.84
C ASP A 130 6.13 -14.19 24.86
N LEU A 131 5.41 -13.14 24.43
CA LEU A 131 4.89 -12.10 25.33
C LEU A 131 3.85 -12.67 26.30
N PHE A 132 2.84 -13.40 25.82
CA PHE A 132 1.84 -14.05 26.66
C PHE A 132 2.47 -14.96 27.71
N ARG A 133 3.49 -15.74 27.31
CA ARG A 133 4.25 -16.59 28.24
C ARG A 133 4.97 -15.78 29.31
N LYS A 134 5.64 -14.69 28.95
CA LYS A 134 6.36 -13.83 29.92
C LYS A 134 5.41 -13.25 30.95
N THR A 135 4.29 -12.68 30.52
CA THR A 135 3.27 -12.10 31.42
C THR A 135 2.69 -13.17 32.34
N MET A 136 2.31 -14.33 31.79
CA MET A 136 1.78 -15.42 32.62
C MET A 136 2.83 -15.92 33.63
N ILE A 137 4.09 -16.12 33.24
CA ILE A 137 5.14 -16.54 34.19
C ILE A 137 5.27 -15.54 35.35
N GLN A 138 5.17 -14.23 35.08
CA GLN A 138 5.20 -13.20 36.14
C GLN A 138 4.00 -13.32 37.08
N ASP A 139 2.78 -13.48 36.54
CA ASP A 139 1.56 -13.64 37.33
C ASP A 139 1.64 -14.89 38.22
N TYR A 140 2.03 -16.05 37.67
CA TYR A 140 2.17 -17.29 38.44
C TYR A 140 3.33 -17.25 39.45
N ALA A 141 4.43 -16.54 39.14
CA ALA A 141 5.51 -16.31 40.09
C ALA A 141 5.04 -15.46 41.28
N SER A 142 4.22 -14.43 41.04
CA SER A 142 3.63 -13.61 42.11
C SER A 142 2.69 -14.41 43.03
N LEU A 143 2.08 -15.47 42.51
CA LEU A 143 1.25 -16.41 43.26
C LEU A 143 2.06 -17.54 43.95
N GLY A 144 3.39 -17.51 43.88
CA GLY A 144 4.27 -18.49 44.52
C GLY A 144 4.49 -19.79 43.73
N PHE A 145 4.01 -19.87 42.49
CA PHE A 145 4.11 -21.07 41.64
C PHE A 145 5.28 -21.05 40.65
N GLY A 146 6.16 -20.05 40.72
CA GLY A 146 7.21 -19.77 39.73
C GLY A 146 8.17 -20.92 39.41
N ASN A 147 8.33 -21.91 40.30
CA ASN A 147 9.21 -23.08 40.12
C ASN A 147 8.45 -24.42 40.00
N SER A 148 7.12 -24.41 39.87
CA SER A 148 6.33 -25.65 39.86
C SER A 148 6.15 -26.21 38.44
N VAL A 149 6.33 -27.52 38.26
CA VAL A 149 6.05 -28.23 36.98
C VAL A 149 4.57 -28.06 36.53
N LEU A 150 3.70 -27.63 37.45
CA LEU A 150 2.31 -27.29 37.17
C LEU A 150 2.16 -26.05 36.27
N HIS A 151 3.12 -25.11 36.30
CA HIS A 151 3.10 -23.94 35.42
C HIS A 151 3.08 -24.33 33.94
N GLN A 152 3.64 -25.49 33.56
CA GLN A 152 3.67 -25.94 32.15
C GLN A 152 2.38 -26.66 31.74
N ARG A 153 1.62 -27.18 32.71
CA ARG A 153 0.39 -27.96 32.48
C ARG A 153 -0.89 -27.12 32.63
N LEU A 154 -0.83 -25.98 33.31
CA LEU A 154 -2.00 -25.15 33.63
C LEU A 154 -2.12 -23.88 32.78
N LEU A 155 -1.16 -23.58 31.88
CA LEU A 155 -1.28 -22.42 31.00
C LEU A 155 -2.44 -22.66 30.04
N PRO A 156 -3.45 -21.78 30.02
CA PRO A 156 -4.46 -21.84 28.99
C PRO A 156 -3.76 -21.69 27.64
N GLN A 157 -4.12 -22.54 26.69
CA GLN A 157 -3.56 -22.45 25.35
C GLN A 157 -4.28 -21.34 24.61
N TYR A 158 -3.70 -20.15 24.62
CA TYR A 158 -4.16 -19.03 23.81
C TYR A 158 -3.42 -19.01 22.48
N HIS A 159 -4.12 -18.64 21.43
CA HIS A 159 -3.51 -18.24 20.18
C HIS A 159 -3.85 -16.76 19.89
N PRO A 160 -2.88 -15.93 19.51
CA PRO A 160 -3.14 -14.54 19.18
C PRO A 160 -3.93 -14.47 17.88
N VAL A 161 -4.91 -13.58 17.83
CA VAL A 161 -5.73 -13.31 16.65
C VAL A 161 -5.95 -11.82 16.49
N LEU A 162 -6.13 -11.39 15.25
CA LEU A 162 -6.58 -10.05 14.92
C LEU A 162 -8.07 -10.07 14.62
N ILE A 163 -8.81 -9.18 15.26
CA ILE A 163 -10.20 -8.93 14.96
C ILE A 163 -10.26 -7.75 13.99
N VAL A 164 -10.89 -7.96 12.84
CA VAL A 164 -11.13 -6.91 11.84
C VAL A 164 -12.63 -6.81 11.62
N SER A 165 -13.17 -5.59 11.58
CA SER A 165 -14.59 -5.37 11.34
C SER A 165 -14.96 -5.80 9.92
N LYS A 166 -16.16 -6.38 9.75
CA LYS A 166 -16.67 -6.75 8.43
C LYS A 166 -16.82 -5.54 7.52
N SER A 167 -17.17 -4.38 8.07
CA SER A 167 -17.22 -3.12 7.33
C SER A 167 -15.87 -2.73 6.74
N ALA A 168 -14.76 -2.91 7.47
CA ALA A 168 -13.43 -2.65 6.93
C ALA A 168 -13.13 -3.58 5.74
N LEU A 169 -13.47 -4.86 5.84
CA LEU A 169 -13.29 -5.80 4.72
C LEU A 169 -14.22 -5.49 3.53
N MET A 170 -15.45 -5.03 3.78
CA MET A 170 -16.38 -4.57 2.74
C MET A 170 -15.79 -3.41 1.92
N ASN A 171 -14.97 -2.54 2.53
CA ASN A 171 -14.30 -1.46 1.81
C ASN A 171 -13.36 -1.96 0.71
N ILE A 172 -12.83 -3.19 0.79
CA ILE A 172 -12.05 -3.79 -0.32
C ILE A 172 -12.90 -3.84 -1.59
N PHE A 173 -14.13 -4.34 -1.47
CA PHE A 173 -15.06 -4.50 -2.59
C PHE A 173 -15.47 -3.14 -3.16
N SER A 174 -15.73 -2.16 -2.29
CA SER A 174 -16.02 -0.77 -2.70
C SER A 174 -14.83 -0.16 -3.45
N ASN A 175 -13.61 -0.35 -2.97
CA ASN A 175 -12.40 0.17 -3.60
C ASN A 175 -12.11 -0.49 -4.95
N VAL A 176 -12.24 -1.82 -5.04
CA VAL A 176 -12.10 -2.55 -6.31
C VAL A 176 -13.12 -2.07 -7.33
N ARG A 177 -14.38 -1.88 -6.92
CA ARG A 177 -15.43 -1.31 -7.78
C ARG A 177 -15.09 0.10 -8.23
N GLN A 178 -14.61 0.95 -7.33
CA GLN A 178 -14.22 2.32 -7.63
C GLN A 178 -13.08 2.36 -8.66
N VAL A 179 -12.04 1.53 -8.48
CA VAL A 179 -10.92 1.43 -9.44
C VAL A 179 -11.40 1.02 -10.83
N ILE A 180 -12.30 0.03 -10.93
CA ILE A 180 -12.87 -0.39 -12.22
C ILE A 180 -13.71 0.72 -12.85
N LEU A 181 -14.51 1.43 -12.05
CA LEU A 181 -15.33 2.54 -12.53
C LEU A 181 -14.46 3.70 -13.05
N GLU A 182 -13.45 4.12 -12.30
CA GLU A 182 -12.52 5.17 -12.71
C GLU A 182 -11.77 4.80 -13.99
N TRP A 183 -11.33 3.55 -14.08
CA TRP A 183 -10.69 3.04 -15.28
C TRP A 183 -11.63 3.06 -16.49
N ALA A 184 -12.88 2.61 -16.32
CA ALA A 184 -13.88 2.64 -17.39
C ALA A 184 -14.24 4.07 -17.84
N LEU A 185 -14.34 5.02 -16.90
CA LEU A 185 -14.55 6.44 -17.22
C LEU A 185 -13.34 7.03 -17.96
N MET A 186 -12.13 6.61 -17.60
CA MET A 186 -10.92 7.07 -18.27
C MET A 186 -10.84 6.55 -19.71
N LEU A 187 -11.18 5.27 -19.95
CA LEU A 187 -11.29 4.71 -21.30
C LEU A 187 -12.27 5.51 -22.16
N GLU A 188 -13.47 5.79 -21.64
CA GLU A 188 -14.48 6.60 -22.34
C GLU A 188 -13.95 8.00 -22.67
N LYS A 189 -13.28 8.67 -21.71
CA LYS A 189 -12.69 10.00 -21.92
C LYS A 189 -11.63 10.01 -23.03
N GLN A 190 -10.95 8.90 -23.26
CA GLN A 190 -9.98 8.72 -24.35
C GLN A 190 -10.63 8.25 -25.66
N GLY A 191 -11.96 8.16 -25.72
CA GLY A 191 -12.71 7.70 -26.89
C GLY A 191 -12.68 6.18 -27.10
N ILE A 192 -12.25 5.42 -26.09
CA ILE A 192 -12.22 3.96 -26.12
C ILE A 192 -13.56 3.46 -25.59
N LEU A 193 -14.39 2.91 -26.47
CA LEU A 193 -15.75 2.48 -26.14
C LEU A 193 -15.98 0.99 -26.43
N GLY A 194 -15.42 0.49 -27.55
CA GLY A 194 -15.52 -0.89 -28.00
C GLY A 194 -16.96 -1.39 -28.23
N GLU A 195 -17.37 -1.55 -29.48
CA GLU A 195 -18.69 -2.14 -29.80
C GLU A 195 -18.64 -3.67 -29.69
N ASN A 196 -19.53 -4.27 -28.89
CA ASN A 196 -19.60 -5.73 -28.70
C ASN A 196 -18.26 -6.39 -28.30
N LEU A 197 -17.46 -5.72 -27.46
CA LEU A 197 -16.12 -6.15 -27.06
C LEU A 197 -15.13 -6.26 -28.25
N ILE A 198 -15.36 -5.51 -29.32
CA ILE A 198 -14.45 -5.36 -30.44
C ILE A 198 -13.92 -3.94 -30.40
N PHE A 199 -12.59 -3.81 -30.33
CA PHE A 199 -11.89 -2.53 -30.33
C PHE A 199 -11.19 -2.34 -31.67
N THR A 200 -11.23 -1.12 -32.16
CA THR A 200 -10.52 -0.70 -33.37
C THR A 200 -9.01 -0.66 -33.11
N LYS A 201 -8.21 -0.63 -34.19
CA LYS A 201 -6.75 -0.47 -34.07
C LYS A 201 -6.39 0.86 -33.40
N GLN A 202 -7.11 1.93 -33.73
CA GLN A 202 -6.90 3.25 -33.14
C GLN A 202 -7.17 3.24 -31.63
N GLU A 203 -8.25 2.60 -31.17
CA GLU A 203 -8.54 2.48 -29.74
C GLU A 203 -7.44 1.70 -28.99
N LYS A 204 -6.91 0.63 -29.60
CA LYS A 204 -5.78 -0.14 -29.03
C LYS A 204 -4.51 0.71 -28.94
N GLU A 205 -4.15 1.42 -30.02
CA GLU A 205 -2.98 2.31 -30.03
C GLU A 205 -3.11 3.40 -28.95
N VAL A 206 -4.27 4.06 -28.85
CA VAL A 206 -4.54 5.05 -27.80
C VAL A 206 -4.49 4.44 -26.39
N ALA A 207 -4.96 3.20 -26.23
CA ALA A 207 -4.92 2.50 -24.95
C ALA A 207 -3.49 2.18 -24.49
N THR A 208 -2.66 1.66 -25.39
CA THR A 208 -1.27 1.28 -25.09
C THR A 208 -0.35 2.49 -24.91
N ASP A 209 -0.55 3.56 -25.68
CA ASP A 209 0.33 4.73 -25.65
C ASP A 209 0.01 5.73 -24.53
N ASN A 210 -1.16 5.62 -23.90
CA ASN A 210 -1.58 6.59 -22.88
C ASN A 210 -1.22 6.14 -21.46
N PRO A 211 -0.24 6.80 -20.81
CA PRO A 211 0.22 6.41 -19.48
C PRO A 211 -0.90 6.45 -18.44
N ASN A 212 -1.94 7.28 -18.62
CA ASN A 212 -2.98 7.50 -17.63
C ASN A 212 -4.01 6.36 -17.53
N ILE A 213 -4.03 5.42 -18.48
CA ILE A 213 -4.95 4.26 -18.47
C ILE A 213 -4.36 3.10 -17.63
N HIS A 214 -3.08 3.17 -17.30
CA HIS A 214 -2.37 2.17 -16.50
C HIS A 214 -2.73 2.22 -15.01
N ILE A 215 -2.80 1.05 -14.39
CA ILE A 215 -3.31 0.83 -13.01
C ILE A 215 -2.52 1.62 -11.96
N GLY A 216 -1.25 1.90 -12.21
CA GLY A 216 -0.39 2.66 -11.30
C GLY A 216 -0.94 4.04 -10.96
N ASN A 217 -1.73 4.66 -11.84
CA ASN A 217 -2.31 5.99 -11.60
C ASN A 217 -3.59 5.98 -10.76
N PHE A 218 -4.17 4.79 -10.51
CA PHE A 218 -5.40 4.63 -9.73
C PHE A 218 -5.12 4.35 -8.24
N GLN A 219 -3.85 4.42 -7.82
CA GLN A 219 -3.42 4.18 -6.43
C GLN A 219 -3.60 5.42 -5.51
N GLY A 220 -4.63 6.23 -5.76
CA GLY A 220 -5.05 7.31 -4.88
C GLY A 220 -5.59 6.79 -3.54
N ILE A 221 -5.47 7.61 -2.50
CA ILE A 221 -5.72 7.25 -1.10
C ILE A 221 -7.20 6.92 -0.86
N LEU A 222 -7.46 5.68 -0.47
CA LEU A 222 -8.79 5.13 -0.21
C LEU A 222 -8.84 4.43 1.17
N GLY A 223 -8.42 5.15 2.22
CA GLY A 223 -8.44 4.70 3.61
C GLY A 223 -8.65 5.87 4.59
N ASP A 224 -9.09 5.56 5.81
CA ASP A 224 -9.29 6.54 6.89
C ASP A 224 -7.94 7.21 7.24
N VAL A 225 -7.84 8.52 7.02
CA VAL A 225 -6.64 9.35 7.22
C VAL A 225 -6.80 10.26 8.43
N THR A 226 -7.35 9.73 9.50
CA THR A 226 -7.30 10.38 10.81
C THR A 226 -5.84 10.36 11.33
N ASN A 227 -5.16 11.51 11.21
CA ASN A 227 -3.82 11.85 11.74
C ASN A 227 -2.57 11.42 10.95
N SER A 228 -2.66 10.98 9.71
CA SER A 228 -1.45 10.76 8.88
C SER A 228 -1.14 12.00 8.03
N GLN A 229 0.03 12.61 8.21
CA GLN A 229 0.58 13.52 7.21
C GLN A 229 0.90 12.69 5.96
N ILE A 230 0.04 12.82 4.95
CA ILE A 230 0.16 12.10 3.70
C ILE A 230 1.31 12.71 2.90
N GLN A 231 2.40 11.96 2.76
CA GLN A 231 3.39 12.18 1.71
C GLN A 231 3.10 11.14 0.62
N GLN A 232 2.43 11.59 -0.45
CA GLN A 232 2.12 10.76 -1.60
C GLN A 232 3.44 10.39 -2.29
N ASN A 233 3.96 9.20 -1.99
CA ASN A 233 5.12 8.64 -2.66
C ASN A 233 4.70 8.13 -4.04
N ASN A 234 4.42 9.06 -4.95
CA ASN A 234 4.58 8.78 -6.35
C ASN A 234 6.08 8.53 -6.54
N THR A 235 6.49 7.28 -6.80
CA THR A 235 7.89 6.93 -7.10
C THR A 235 8.26 7.55 -8.44
N LEU A 236 8.50 8.85 -8.43
CA LEU A 236 9.15 9.59 -9.49
C LEU A 236 10.62 9.16 -9.45
N THR A 237 10.99 8.20 -10.29
CA THR A 237 12.39 7.82 -10.44
C THR A 237 13.14 8.99 -11.08
N VAL A 238 14.15 9.52 -10.38
CA VAL A 238 15.05 10.52 -10.95
C VAL A 238 15.87 9.85 -12.06
N GLN A 239 15.73 10.34 -13.28
CA GLN A 239 16.48 9.84 -14.43
C GLN A 239 17.84 10.55 -14.51
N GLN A 240 18.86 9.81 -14.95
CA GLN A 240 20.22 10.32 -15.08
C GLN A 240 20.25 11.52 -16.05
N ASN A 241 20.89 12.61 -15.61
CA ASN A 241 21.04 13.87 -16.36
C ASN A 241 19.72 14.57 -16.77
N ASP A 242 18.56 14.14 -16.26
CA ASP A 242 17.28 14.80 -16.50
C ASP A 242 16.87 15.66 -15.29
N PHE A 243 17.07 16.96 -15.41
CA PHE A 243 16.74 17.90 -14.34
C PHE A 243 15.23 18.05 -14.11
N GLU A 244 14.38 17.87 -15.13
CA GLU A 244 12.93 17.94 -14.92
C GLU A 244 12.45 16.75 -14.08
N SER A 245 13.02 15.55 -14.27
CA SER A 245 12.74 14.41 -13.39
C SER A 245 13.16 14.67 -11.93
N LEU A 246 14.34 15.24 -11.72
CA LEU A 246 14.84 15.61 -10.39
C LEU A 246 13.97 16.69 -9.73
N LYS A 247 13.56 17.70 -10.49
CA LYS A 247 12.68 18.78 -10.04
C LYS A 247 11.30 18.25 -9.64
N GLN A 248 10.69 17.39 -10.46
CA GLN A 248 9.41 16.75 -10.14
C GLN A 248 9.50 15.93 -8.85
N PHE A 249 10.59 15.16 -8.68
CA PHE A 249 10.85 14.41 -7.45
C PHE A 249 11.01 15.33 -6.23
N LEU A 250 11.82 16.39 -6.31
CA LEU A 250 12.00 17.31 -5.18
C LEU A 250 10.71 18.06 -4.83
N LYS A 251 9.89 18.42 -5.83
CA LYS A 251 8.55 19.00 -5.60
C LYS A 251 7.61 18.04 -4.87
N SER A 252 7.60 16.75 -5.22
CA SER A 252 6.77 15.76 -4.52
C SER A 252 7.18 15.57 -3.06
N LYS A 253 8.42 15.94 -2.73
CA LYS A 253 8.97 15.98 -1.37
C LYS A 253 8.87 17.36 -0.72
N SER A 254 8.03 18.24 -1.24
CA SER A 254 7.74 19.57 -0.68
C SER A 254 8.96 20.50 -0.58
N VAL A 255 9.97 20.30 -1.42
CA VAL A 255 11.07 21.27 -1.57
C VAL A 255 10.53 22.51 -2.29
N SER A 256 10.87 23.70 -1.80
CA SER A 256 10.36 24.96 -2.36
C SER A 256 10.89 25.22 -3.77
N ASP A 257 10.10 25.94 -4.59
CA ASP A 257 10.53 26.32 -5.94
C ASP A 257 11.83 27.16 -5.94
N GLU A 258 12.02 27.99 -4.90
CA GLU A 258 13.23 28.77 -4.71
C GLU A 258 14.45 27.87 -4.50
N ASP A 259 14.34 26.85 -3.64
CA ASP A 259 15.42 25.90 -3.38
C ASP A 259 15.74 25.06 -4.61
N ILE A 260 14.74 24.68 -5.39
CA ILE A 260 14.95 23.94 -6.64
C ILE A 260 15.69 24.79 -7.67
N GLN A 261 15.39 26.10 -7.78
CA GLN A 261 16.12 27.02 -8.66
C GLN A 261 17.58 27.20 -8.21
N GLN A 262 17.82 27.25 -6.90
CA GLN A 262 19.17 27.29 -6.35
C GLN A 262 19.96 26.02 -6.70
N LEU A 263 19.32 24.85 -6.61
CA LEU A 263 19.94 23.59 -7.04
C LEU A 263 20.26 23.58 -8.53
N GLN A 264 19.35 24.05 -9.39
CA GLN A 264 19.58 24.14 -10.83
C GLN A 264 20.83 24.99 -11.15
N THR A 265 20.97 26.10 -10.44
CA THR A 265 22.13 26.98 -10.57
C THR A 265 23.40 26.31 -10.05
N ALA A 266 23.33 25.60 -8.92
CA ALA A 266 24.47 24.87 -8.36
C ALA A 266 24.98 23.77 -9.30
N ILE A 267 24.08 22.98 -9.90
CA ILE A 267 24.42 21.89 -10.82
C ILE A 267 25.12 22.41 -12.09
N THR A 268 24.74 23.60 -12.59
CA THR A 268 25.37 24.18 -13.78
C THR A 268 26.74 24.79 -13.53
N LEU A 269 27.02 25.20 -12.28
CA LEU A 269 28.28 25.82 -11.88
C LEU A 269 29.33 24.82 -11.39
N ASP A 270 28.90 23.68 -10.83
CA ASP A 270 29.80 22.65 -10.34
C ASP A 270 30.27 21.70 -11.46
N PRO A 271 31.52 21.19 -11.39
CA PRO A 271 31.94 20.09 -12.24
C PRO A 271 31.15 18.82 -11.89
N GLN A 272 30.88 17.98 -12.90
CA GLN A 272 30.16 16.73 -12.68
C GLN A 272 30.95 15.82 -11.70
N PRO A 273 30.33 15.37 -10.60
CA PRO A 273 30.98 14.52 -9.61
C PRO A 273 31.24 13.12 -10.19
N THR A 274 32.39 12.53 -9.81
CA THR A 274 32.81 11.19 -10.25
C THR A 274 32.67 10.12 -9.17
N THR A 275 32.33 10.52 -7.94
CA THR A 275 32.24 9.64 -6.77
C THR A 275 30.96 9.91 -6.01
N ALA A 276 30.23 8.84 -5.68
CA ALA A 276 29.00 8.91 -4.88
C ALA A 276 29.24 9.66 -3.58
N ASN A 277 28.26 10.45 -3.15
CA ASN A 277 28.27 11.24 -1.91
C ASN A 277 29.36 12.34 -1.85
N SER A 278 30.05 12.62 -2.95
CA SER A 278 31.02 13.72 -3.06
C SER A 278 30.58 14.69 -4.16
N PHE A 279 29.60 15.54 -3.83
CA PHE A 279 29.07 16.55 -4.74
C PHE A 279 30.03 17.76 -4.85
N GLY A 280 29.85 18.57 -5.89
CA GLY A 280 30.62 19.80 -6.06
C GLY A 280 30.37 20.82 -4.93
N GLU A 281 31.15 21.89 -4.89
CA GLU A 281 31.13 22.88 -3.82
C GLU A 281 29.75 23.54 -3.67
N LYS A 282 29.12 23.94 -4.78
CA LYS A 282 27.84 24.63 -4.78
C LYS A 282 26.67 23.70 -4.45
N VAL A 283 26.69 22.47 -4.97
CA VAL A 283 25.68 21.45 -4.68
C VAL A 283 25.79 20.99 -3.23
N SER A 284 27.00 20.86 -2.69
CA SER A 284 27.22 20.57 -1.26
C SER A 284 26.73 21.71 -0.36
N ALA A 285 26.94 22.97 -0.76
CA ALA A 285 26.41 24.12 -0.04
C ALA A 285 24.87 24.14 -0.04
N TRP A 286 24.25 23.86 -1.18
CA TRP A 286 22.80 23.71 -1.28
C TRP A 286 22.28 22.57 -0.40
N PHE A 287 22.94 21.41 -0.43
CA PHE A 287 22.60 20.26 0.41
C PHE A 287 22.64 20.63 1.90
N GLY A 288 23.69 21.34 2.34
CA GLY A 288 23.79 21.83 3.72
C GLY A 288 22.67 22.79 4.14
N ASN A 289 22.24 23.66 3.22
CA ASN A 289 21.09 24.55 3.46
C ASN A 289 19.78 23.76 3.64
N MET A 290 19.57 22.73 2.81
CA MET A 290 18.39 21.86 2.93
C MET A 290 18.39 21.06 4.24
N MET A 291 19.56 20.58 4.69
CA MET A 291 19.70 19.93 6.00
C MET A 291 19.38 20.90 7.15
N THR A 292 19.80 22.17 7.05
CA THR A 292 19.46 23.20 8.03
C THR A 292 17.95 23.48 8.05
N LYS A 293 17.28 23.44 6.88
CA LYS A 293 15.82 23.57 6.76
C LYS A 293 15.07 22.36 7.34
N ALA A 294 15.64 21.16 7.26
CA ALA A 294 15.12 19.98 7.95
C ALA A 294 15.23 20.12 9.47
N VAL A 295 16.40 20.52 10.00
CA VAL A 295 16.61 20.73 11.45
C VAL A 295 15.70 21.82 12.03
N SER A 296 15.52 22.91 11.30
CA SER A 296 14.66 24.03 11.71
C SER A 296 13.16 23.78 11.50
N ASN A 297 12.79 22.57 11.03
CA ASN A 297 11.42 22.17 10.71
C ASN A 297 10.73 23.01 9.60
N ALA A 298 11.49 23.81 8.84
CA ALA A 298 10.98 24.61 7.73
C ALA A 298 10.59 23.74 6.51
N TRP A 299 11.21 22.58 6.36
CA TRP A 299 10.92 21.60 5.30
C TRP A 299 9.97 20.47 5.76
N GLN A 300 9.70 20.35 7.07
CA GLN A 300 8.78 19.34 7.64
C GLN A 300 9.12 17.87 7.29
N ILE A 301 10.42 17.57 7.11
CA ILE A 301 10.95 16.20 6.95
C ILE A 301 11.99 15.94 8.04
N GLU A 302 11.95 14.75 8.65
CA GLU A 302 12.94 14.34 9.66
C GLU A 302 14.36 14.32 9.08
N LEU A 303 15.34 14.77 9.89
CA LEU A 303 16.73 14.95 9.45
C LEU A 303 17.35 13.69 8.81
N ALA A 304 17.11 12.52 9.41
CA ALA A 304 17.65 11.26 8.90
C ALA A 304 17.04 10.88 7.54
N ILE A 305 15.75 11.16 7.33
CA ILE A 305 15.04 10.90 6.08
C ILE A 305 15.51 11.89 5.00
N ALA A 306 15.63 13.18 5.35
CA ALA A 306 16.12 14.24 4.48
C ALA A 306 17.51 13.93 3.90
N SER A 307 18.44 13.46 4.74
CA SER A 307 19.80 13.11 4.32
C SER A 307 19.81 12.01 3.25
N ASN A 308 19.12 10.90 3.52
CA ASN A 308 19.08 9.76 2.59
C ASN A 308 18.39 10.14 1.28
N LEU A 309 17.25 10.81 1.38
CA LEU A 309 16.44 11.23 0.24
C LEU A 309 17.21 12.13 -0.72
N LEU A 310 17.88 13.17 -0.22
CA LEU A 310 18.65 14.10 -1.06
C LEU A 310 19.87 13.42 -1.66
N THR A 311 20.54 12.55 -0.89
CA THR A 311 21.72 11.81 -1.34
C THR A 311 21.35 10.87 -2.48
N ASP A 312 20.26 10.11 -2.33
CA ASP A 312 19.76 9.19 -3.35
C ASP A 312 19.32 9.94 -4.61
N ALA A 313 18.60 11.04 -4.46
CA ALA A 313 18.14 11.85 -5.60
C ALA A 313 19.31 12.42 -6.41
N LEU A 314 20.32 12.97 -5.74
CA LEU A 314 21.50 13.54 -6.39
C LEU A 314 22.38 12.46 -7.03
N ASN A 315 22.61 11.35 -6.33
CA ASN A 315 23.39 10.25 -6.89
C ASN A 315 22.72 9.63 -8.12
N ASN A 316 21.40 9.43 -8.11
CA ASN A 316 20.64 8.97 -9.28
C ASN A 316 20.70 9.96 -10.44
N PHE A 317 20.56 11.27 -10.16
CA PHE A 317 20.71 12.30 -11.19
C PHE A 317 22.09 12.29 -11.85
N TYR A 318 23.17 12.13 -11.07
CA TYR A 318 24.53 12.07 -11.60
C TYR A 318 24.94 10.70 -12.17
N GLY A 319 24.13 9.66 -11.95
CA GLY A 319 24.44 8.28 -12.36
C GLY A 319 25.57 7.65 -11.57
N LEU A 320 25.60 7.93 -10.25
CA LEU A 320 26.60 7.42 -9.31
C LEU A 320 26.12 6.19 -8.51
N VAL A 321 24.93 5.68 -8.84
CA VAL A 321 24.27 4.49 -8.28
C VAL A 321 23.78 3.63 -9.44
#